data_AF-A0A0B7IBV1-F1
#
_entry.id   AF-A0A0B7IBV1-F1
#
_cell.length_a   1.000
_cell.length_b   1.000
_cell.length_c   1.000
_cell.angle_alpha   90.00
_cell.angle_beta   90.00
_cell.angle_gamma   90.00
#
_symmetry.space_group_name_H-M   'P 1'
#
loop_
_entity.id
_entity.type
_entity.pdbx_description
1 polymer ?
#
loop_
_entity_poly.entity_id
_entity_poly.type
_entity_poly.pdbx_seq_one_letter_code
_entity_poly.pdbx_strand_id
1 'polypeptide(L)' 'MNVPESWLFEGHRWFDLRRANQKEIIHTFQGKTYTLKANDPRYTLPFPKEAIENNPKL' A
#
# COMPACT_ATOMS: atom_id res chain seq x y z
N MET A 1 -26.67 1.84 20.65
CA MET A 1 -25.29 1.31 20.54
C MET A 1 -24.46 2.39 19.88
N ASN A 2 -23.61 3.09 20.64
CA ASN A 2 -22.65 4.04 20.05
C ASN A 2 -21.61 3.23 19.30
N VAL A 3 -21.62 3.31 17.97
CA VAL A 3 -20.51 2.80 17.17
C VAL A 3 -19.36 3.79 17.40
N PRO A 4 -18.23 3.39 17.99
CA PRO A 4 -17.09 4.28 18.10
C PRO A 4 -16.66 4.67 16.68
N GLU A 5 -16.24 5.91 16.49
CA GLU A 5 -15.79 6.43 15.20
C GLU A 5 -14.85 5.42 14.51
N SER A 6 -15.26 4.96 13.33
CA SER A 6 -14.60 3.83 12.67
C SER A 6 -13.39 4.33 11.87
N TRP A 7 -12.20 3.88 12.25
CA TRP A 7 -10.91 4.15 11.59
C TRP A 7 -10.77 3.52 10.18
N LEU A 8 -11.86 2.99 9.61
CA LEU A 8 -11.88 2.18 8.38
C LEU A 8 -11.51 2.97 7.12
N PHE A 9 -11.58 4.31 7.15
CA PHE A 9 -11.39 5.17 5.97
C PHE A 9 -10.17 6.10 6.07
N GLU A 10 -9.36 5.95 7.12
CA GLU A 10 -8.17 6.79 7.34
C GLU A 10 -6.87 6.19 6.77
N GLY A 11 -6.96 5.03 6.10
CA GLY A 11 -5.81 4.41 5.43
C GLY A 11 -4.84 3.66 6.35
N HIS A 12 -5.12 3.56 7.65
CA HIS A 12 -4.28 2.83 8.63
C HIS A 12 -3.98 1.40 8.22
N ARG A 13 -4.95 0.73 7.56
CA ARG A 13 -4.79 -0.66 7.13
C ARG A 13 -3.60 -0.88 6.21
N TRP A 14 -3.27 0.09 5.37
CA TRP A 14 -2.11 -0.01 4.49
C TRP A 14 -0.79 0.06 5.27
N PHE A 15 -0.71 0.98 6.23
CA PHE A 15 0.46 1.11 7.11
C PHE A 15 0.65 -0.15 7.97
N ASP A 16 -0.42 -0.75 8.47
CA ASP A 16 -0.38 -2.03 9.19
C ASP A 16 0.18 -3.17 8.35
N LEU A 17 -0.28 -3.29 7.09
CA LEU A 17 0.21 -4.31 6.17
C LEU A 17 1.69 -4.11 5.83
N ARG A 18 2.13 -2.86 5.66
CA ARG A 18 3.52 -2.51 5.39
C ARG A 18 4.45 -2.84 6.57
N ARG A 19 4.05 -2.56 7.82
CA ARG A 19 4.87 -2.77 9.03
C ARG A 19 4.86 -4.19 9.57
N ALA A 20 3.87 -4.99 9.18
CA ALA A 20 3.80 -6.40 9.54
C ALA A 20 4.78 -7.21 8.67
N ASN A 21 4.50 -8.49 8.45
CA ASN A 21 5.32 -9.40 7.65
C ASN A 21 5.07 -9.32 6.13
N GLN A 22 4.40 -8.28 5.64
CA GLN A 22 4.18 -8.03 4.21
C GLN A 22 3.75 -9.28 3.43
N LYS A 23 2.75 -10.01 3.94
CA LYS A 23 2.21 -11.23 3.30
C LYS A 23 1.58 -10.90 1.97
N GLU A 24 1.70 -11.83 1.00
CA GLU A 24 1.04 -11.74 -0.31
C GLU A 24 -0.43 -11.35 -0.20
N ILE A 25 -0.85 -10.41 -1.04
CA ILE A 25 -2.25 -9.97 -1.18
C ILE A 25 -2.70 -10.29 -2.59
N ILE A 26 -3.81 -11.01 -2.70
CA ILE A 26 -4.48 -11.32 -3.95
C ILE A 26 -5.83 -10.61 -3.94
N HIS A 27 -6.08 -9.78 -4.96
CA HIS A 27 -7.34 -9.06 -5.10
C HIS A 27 -7.87 -9.21 -6.52
N THR A 28 -9.10 -9.71 -6.64
CA THR A 28 -9.80 -9.79 -7.92
C THR A 28 -10.75 -8.60 -8.06
N PHE A 29 -10.51 -7.78 -9.07
CA PHE A 29 -11.32 -6.60 -9.37
C PHE A 29 -11.72 -6.63 -10.84
N GLN A 30 -13.03 -6.52 -11.12
CA GLN A 30 -13.59 -6.56 -12.49
C GLN A 30 -13.09 -7.76 -13.33
N GLY A 31 -13.05 -8.95 -12.72
CA GLY A 31 -12.60 -10.18 -13.39
C GLY A 31 -11.08 -10.29 -13.59
N LYS A 32 -10.30 -9.29 -13.17
CA LYS A 32 -8.84 -9.32 -13.22
C LYS A 32 -8.25 -9.53 -11.83
N THR A 33 -7.34 -10.49 -11.71
CA THR A 33 -6.60 -10.75 -10.49
C THR A 33 -5.34 -9.91 -10.44
N TYR A 34 -5.17 -9.18 -9.35
CA TYR A 34 -3.97 -8.43 -9.01
C TYR A 34 -3.29 -9.11 -7.83
N THR A 35 -1.98 -9.28 -7.92
CA THR A 35 -1.18 -9.87 -6.85
C THR A 35 -0.06 -8.91 -6.44
N LEU A 36 -0.02 -8.60 -5.16
CA LEU A 36 1.10 -7.98 -4.47
C LEU A 36 1.85 -9.11 -3.75
N LYS A 37 3.06 -9.45 -4.21
CA LYS A 37 3.82 -10.58 -3.68
C LYS A 37 4.31 -10.31 -2.26
N ALA A 38 4.67 -11.37 -1.53
CA ALA A 38 5.25 -11.19 -0.21
C ALA A 38 6.55 -10.36 -0.31
N ASN A 39 6.73 -9.38 0.58
CA ASN A 39 7.86 -8.44 0.60
C ASN A 39 8.07 -7.63 -0.69
N ASP A 40 7.02 -7.47 -1.51
CA ASP A 40 7.11 -6.73 -2.77
C ASP A 40 7.39 -5.22 -2.53
N PRO A 41 8.33 -4.57 -3.25
CA PRO A 41 8.62 -3.16 -3.07
C PRO A 41 7.38 -2.24 -3.15
N ARG A 42 6.33 -2.68 -3.85
CA ARG A 42 5.05 -1.95 -4.00
C ARG A 42 4.24 -1.82 -2.71
N TYR A 43 4.65 -2.42 -1.57
CA TYR A 43 4.16 -2.01 -0.24
C TYR A 43 4.58 -0.58 0.13
N THR A 44 5.57 -0.01 -0.56
CA THR A 44 6.03 1.36 -0.42
C THR A 44 5.79 2.11 -1.73
N LEU A 45 5.25 3.33 -1.62
CA LEU A 45 5.13 4.20 -2.78
C LEU A 45 6.53 4.63 -3.25
N PRO A 46 6.89 4.46 -4.53
CA PRO A 46 8.13 4.99 -5.05
C PRO A 46 8.11 6.51 -5.04
N PHE A 47 9.29 7.13 -5.06
CA PHE A 47 9.37 8.56 -5.28
C PHE A 47 8.74 8.94 -6.65
N PRO A 48 8.10 10.12 -6.75
CA PRO A 48 7.65 10.63 -8.04
C PRO A 48 8.81 10.72 -9.03
N LYS A 49 8.53 10.39 -10.30
CA LYS A 49 9.54 10.43 -11.37
C LYS A 49 10.23 11.80 -11.47
N GLU A 50 9.44 12.87 -11.38
CA GLU A 50 9.93 14.25 -11.42
C GLU A 50 10.92 14.57 -10.28
N ALA A 51 10.73 13.97 -9.10
CA ALA A 51 11.66 14.15 -7.98
C ALA A 51 13.01 13.47 -8.24
N ILE A 52 12.99 12.31 -8.90
CA ILE A 52 14.20 11.57 -9.32
C ILE A 52 14.93 12.35 -10.42
N GLU A 53 14.21 12.88 -11.41
CA GLU A 53 14.80 13.59 -12.55
C GLU A 53 15.42 14.94 -12.15
N ASN A 54 14.77 15.68 -11.25
CA ASN A 54 15.25 17.00 -10.81
C ASN A 54 16.29 16.95 -9.68
N ASN A 55 16.47 15.79 -9.02
CA ASN A 55 17.51 15.58 -8.02
C ASN A 55 18.34 14.32 -8.34
N PRO A 56 19.39 14.42 -9.17
CA PRO A 56 20.21 13.28 -9.58
C PRO A 56 20.96 12.56 -8.43
N LYS A 57 20.93 13.11 -7.21
CA LYS A 57 21.53 12.52 -5.99
C LYS A 57 20.47 12.07 -4.98
N LEU A 58 19.20 11.92 -5.40
CA LEU A 58 18.09 11.51 -4.56
C LEU A 58 18.36 10.18 -3.83
#